data_AF-A0ABD0WS04-F1
#
_entry.id   AF-A0ABD0WS04-F1
#
_cell.length_a   1.000
_cell.length_b   1.000
_cell.length_c   1.000
_cell.angle_alpha   90.00
_cell.angle_beta   90.00
_cell.angle_gamma   90.00
#
_symmetry.space_group_name_H-M   'P 1'
#
loop_
_entity.id
_entity.type
_entity.pdbx_description
1 polymer ?
#
loop_
_entity_poly.entity_id
_entity_poly.type
_entity_poly.pdbx_seq_one_letter_code
_entity_poly.pdbx_strand_id
1 'polypeptide(L)'
;MPKNNGKQSIDKSDKKESTRLGDKTCFDDVLSEGGTNFYRSQIRDLEEQLEKYQHKCDELEVQQKDFTSRYCTIEKEKKDIVLYLKRSLAQKENELTYLSESLVGLQQAKDAEKESSELQLNQLRKEFQEKQDKVTSENKVLAGKIAALDEFRVQKEQMIGLLQGLEEQLEKQSQEHKKVTDSLEKKAVLDNDRLKNEMQQHVAAVAAEFRRLSDKNIPETTMRAIHENLSVTAQLSQLSERCKELLEENDDLRKTEKQTRREKEISQDLLNHMTRKSVSNEKVIGLLTEKCQQMQSELEEHRRAQEDHQNCQKDHVSLLAELDALRHSQASVLEESRKNHAEADRLGAELQEQKEVRGNLETILHTVAFTLKQALKEVPEEEDSEVEKMFRKNQMMQKLLAVLESAPLLGTNFIPDEESSNQLKTSPGTESTIPQVSHYKTGDLGLVPRQTLNYSKILSKIGPLSKSTRFQLHRKALSPQKKTSSLKLSGQDSISPGLGKPL
;
A
#
# COMPACT_ATOMS: atom_id res chain seq x y z
N MET A 1 -52.87 42.78 -7.14
CA MET A 1 -54.08 42.02 -7.51
C MET A 1 -55.10 42.14 -6.39
N PRO A 2 -56.11 43.00 -6.55
CA PRO A 2 -57.29 43.11 -5.69
C PRO A 2 -58.42 42.21 -6.22
N LYS A 3 -59.42 41.93 -5.38
CA LYS A 3 -60.86 41.77 -5.70
C LYS A 3 -61.53 40.92 -4.58
N ASN A 4 -62.80 41.04 -4.25
CA ASN A 4 -63.82 42.10 -4.30
C ASN A 4 -65.12 41.42 -3.80
N ASN A 5 -66.05 42.23 -3.30
CA ASN A 5 -67.50 42.01 -3.20
C ASN A 5 -68.03 41.03 -2.14
N GLY A 6 -69.09 41.33 -1.39
CA GLY A 6 -69.97 42.51 -1.39
C GLY A 6 -71.41 42.17 -0.98
N LYS A 7 -72.16 43.23 -0.65
CA LYS A 7 -73.64 43.40 -0.67
C LYS A 7 -74.42 42.80 0.52
N GLN A 8 -75.47 43.40 1.11
CA GLN A 8 -76.39 44.54 0.84
C GLN A 8 -77.16 44.79 2.18
N SER A 9 -77.28 46.00 2.76
CA SER A 9 -78.17 47.15 2.49
C SER A 9 -79.66 47.00 2.86
N ILE A 10 -80.24 48.10 3.42
CA ILE A 10 -81.64 48.59 3.45
C ILE A 10 -82.33 48.49 4.83
N ASP A 11 -83.05 49.47 5.39
CA ASP A 11 -83.26 50.92 5.17
C ASP A 11 -84.27 51.42 6.24
N LYS A 12 -84.34 52.76 6.43
CA LYS A 12 -85.48 53.60 6.91
C LYS A 12 -85.84 53.64 8.42
N SER A 13 -85.63 54.79 9.10
CA SER A 13 -86.38 56.08 9.10
C SER A 13 -87.49 56.07 10.16
N ASP A 14 -87.88 57.09 10.91
CA ASP A 14 -87.72 58.55 10.94
C ASP A 14 -88.39 58.95 12.30
N LYS A 15 -87.82 59.80 13.18
CA LYS A 15 -88.02 61.27 13.27
C LYS A 15 -89.02 61.74 14.36
N LYS A 16 -88.61 62.84 15.02
CA LYS A 16 -89.43 63.99 15.51
C LYS A 16 -90.06 63.86 16.92
N GLU A 17 -90.13 64.85 17.83
CA GLU A 17 -89.56 66.20 18.08
C GLU A 17 -90.22 66.76 19.38
N SER A 18 -89.67 67.85 19.93
CA SER A 18 -90.28 68.86 20.83
C SER A 18 -90.44 68.50 22.32
N THR A 19 -89.64 69.00 23.28
CA THR A 19 -89.44 70.38 23.79
C THR A 19 -90.66 71.06 24.44
N ARG A 20 -90.59 71.28 25.77
CA ARG A 20 -90.74 72.57 26.54
C ARG A 20 -91.55 72.49 27.85
N LEU A 21 -90.85 72.87 28.93
CA LEU A 21 -91.13 73.91 29.95
C LEU A 21 -92.48 73.94 30.71
N GLY A 22 -92.38 73.99 32.05
CA GLY A 22 -92.99 75.10 32.80
C GLY A 22 -93.92 74.77 33.98
N ASP A 23 -93.33 74.66 35.17
CA ASP A 23 -93.56 75.54 36.34
C ASP A 23 -94.89 75.54 37.14
N LYS A 24 -94.70 75.74 38.46
CA LYS A 24 -95.60 76.25 39.52
C LYS A 24 -96.56 75.33 40.29
N THR A 25 -96.02 74.82 41.39
CA THR A 25 -96.45 75.06 42.80
C THR A 25 -97.89 75.50 43.06
N CYS A 26 -98.63 74.72 43.87
CA CYS A 26 -99.41 75.25 45.00
C CYS A 26 -99.92 74.13 45.94
N PHE A 27 -99.79 74.41 47.24
CA PHE A 27 -100.50 73.81 48.39
C PHE A 27 -100.01 72.48 48.96
N ASP A 28 -99.08 72.67 49.91
CA ASP A 28 -98.93 72.01 51.20
C ASP A 28 -100.10 71.15 51.71
N ASP A 29 -99.68 70.02 52.26
CA ASP A 29 -100.18 69.44 53.51
C ASP A 29 -101.60 68.85 53.53
N VAL A 30 -101.82 67.82 52.70
CA VAL A 30 -102.54 66.59 53.14
C VAL A 30 -101.89 65.39 52.43
N LEU A 31 -100.90 64.81 53.10
CA LEU A 31 -100.45 63.44 52.88
C LEU A 31 -101.63 62.49 53.15
N SER A 32 -102.53 62.32 52.18
CA SER A 32 -103.53 61.26 52.27
C SER A 32 -102.82 59.94 52.03
N GLU A 33 -102.76 59.11 53.07
CA GLU A 33 -102.16 57.76 53.08
C GLU A 33 -102.45 56.99 51.79
N GLY A 34 -103.63 57.16 51.16
CA GLY A 34 -104.00 56.46 49.91
C GLY A 34 -103.11 56.76 48.69
N GLY A 35 -102.72 58.02 48.46
CA GLY A 35 -101.84 58.37 47.33
C GLY A 35 -100.40 57.92 47.59
N THR A 36 -99.92 58.15 48.80
CA THR A 36 -98.61 57.68 49.28
C THR A 36 -98.52 56.16 49.26
N ASN A 37 -99.61 55.45 49.60
CA ASN A 37 -99.70 53.99 49.54
C ASN A 37 -99.77 53.45 48.11
N PHE A 38 -100.47 54.12 47.19
CA PHE A 38 -100.44 53.76 45.76
C PHE A 38 -99.03 53.86 45.18
N TYR A 39 -98.33 54.96 45.43
CA TYR A 39 -96.94 55.12 44.99
C TYR A 39 -96.00 54.14 45.71
N ARG A 40 -96.21 53.83 47.00
CA ARG A 40 -95.44 52.78 47.71
C ARG A 40 -95.68 51.37 47.15
N SER A 41 -96.91 51.03 46.79
CA SER A 41 -97.22 49.75 46.11
C SER A 41 -96.61 49.71 44.72
N GLN A 42 -96.69 50.79 43.95
CA GLN A 42 -96.03 50.89 42.65
C GLN A 42 -94.51 50.81 42.76
N ILE A 43 -93.91 51.44 43.78
CA ILE A 43 -92.48 51.32 44.07
C ILE A 43 -92.14 49.86 44.38
N ARG A 44 -92.94 49.16 45.20
CA ARG A 44 -92.72 47.74 45.51
C ARG A 44 -92.84 46.84 44.29
N ASP A 45 -93.84 47.05 43.44
CA ASP A 45 -94.02 46.27 42.21
C ASP A 45 -92.86 46.53 41.22
N LEU A 46 -92.38 47.78 41.14
CA LEU A 46 -91.20 48.15 40.34
C LEU A 46 -89.91 47.60 40.94
N GLU A 47 -89.77 47.57 42.27
CA GLU A 47 -88.66 46.94 42.99
C GLU A 47 -88.64 45.43 42.75
N GLU A 48 -89.79 44.75 42.80
CA GLU A 48 -89.92 43.32 42.50
C GLU A 48 -89.59 43.03 41.01
N GLN A 49 -90.03 43.89 40.09
CA GLN A 49 -89.64 43.78 38.68
C GLN A 49 -88.14 44.01 38.49
N LEU A 50 -87.56 45.00 39.18
CA LEU A 50 -86.13 45.29 39.14
C LEU A 50 -85.32 44.11 39.70
N GLU A 51 -85.75 43.50 40.80
CA GLU A 51 -85.14 42.30 41.38
C GLU A 51 -85.24 41.10 40.42
N LYS A 52 -86.36 40.91 39.72
CA LYS A 52 -86.49 39.88 38.66
C LYS A 52 -85.55 40.13 37.50
N TYR A 53 -85.42 41.37 37.04
CA TYR A 53 -84.47 41.73 35.98
C TYR A 53 -83.02 41.57 36.46
N GLN A 54 -82.72 41.91 37.72
CA GLN A 54 -81.40 41.72 38.33
C GLN A 54 -81.05 40.24 38.43
N HIS A 55 -81.94 39.40 38.97
CA HIS A 55 -81.76 37.96 38.99
C HIS A 55 -81.59 37.40 37.57
N LYS A 56 -82.34 37.90 36.57
CA LYS A 56 -82.19 37.46 35.19
C LYS A 56 -80.84 37.88 34.59
N CYS A 57 -80.36 39.08 34.90
CA CYS A 57 -79.04 39.55 34.52
C CYS A 57 -77.94 38.70 35.18
N ASP A 58 -78.06 38.40 36.47
CA ASP A 58 -77.11 37.56 37.21
C ASP A 58 -77.09 36.13 36.65
N GLU A 59 -78.26 35.54 36.36
CA GLU A 59 -78.38 34.22 35.72
C GLU A 59 -77.70 34.21 34.34
N LEU A 60 -77.93 35.24 33.52
CA LEU A 60 -77.31 35.38 32.21
C LEU A 60 -75.79 35.60 32.31
N GLU A 61 -75.31 36.33 33.33
CA GLU A 61 -73.89 36.55 33.57
C GLU A 61 -73.19 35.25 33.98
N VAL A 62 -73.81 34.44 34.85
CA VAL A 62 -73.31 33.10 35.20
C VAL A 62 -73.28 32.20 33.96
N GLN A 63 -74.34 32.17 33.16
CA GLN A 63 -74.36 31.39 31.92
C GLN A 63 -73.29 31.86 30.93
N GLN A 64 -73.07 33.17 30.79
CA GLN A 64 -72.03 33.73 29.92
C GLN A 64 -70.63 33.34 30.42
N LYS A 65 -70.38 33.38 31.73
CA LYS A 65 -69.12 32.92 32.34
C LYS A 65 -68.90 31.43 32.12
N ASP A 66 -69.94 30.61 32.28
CA ASP A 66 -69.89 29.16 32.03
C ASP A 66 -69.58 28.86 30.56
N PHE A 67 -70.27 29.53 29.62
CA PHE A 67 -69.97 29.38 28.20
C PHE A 67 -68.53 29.80 27.88
N THR A 68 -68.07 30.94 28.41
CA THR A 68 -66.71 31.43 28.21
C THR A 68 -65.67 30.44 28.74
N SER A 69 -65.91 29.86 29.92
CA SER A 69 -65.05 28.83 30.50
C SER A 69 -64.99 27.59 29.61
N ARG A 70 -66.15 27.09 29.15
CA ARG A 70 -66.23 25.95 28.22
C ARG A 70 -65.52 26.23 26.90
N TYR A 71 -65.71 27.41 26.31
CA TYR A 71 -65.00 27.82 25.09
C TYR A 71 -63.49 27.87 25.30
N CYS A 72 -63.03 28.43 26.42
CA CYS A 72 -61.60 28.46 26.77
C CYS A 72 -61.02 27.05 26.92
N THR A 73 -61.75 26.12 27.55
CA THR A 73 -61.32 24.71 27.68
C THR A 73 -61.24 24.03 26.33
N ILE A 74 -62.27 24.14 25.49
CA ILE A 74 -62.27 23.55 24.13
C ILE A 74 -61.15 24.15 23.27
N GLU A 75 -60.88 25.44 23.37
CA GLU A 75 -59.80 26.09 22.62
C GLU A 75 -58.41 25.62 23.07
N LYS A 76 -58.23 25.35 24.37
CA LYS A 76 -57.00 24.73 24.90
C LYS A 76 -56.86 23.29 24.40
N GLU A 77 -57.89 22.47 24.54
CA GLU A 77 -57.89 21.07 24.07
C GLU A 77 -57.61 20.99 22.56
N LYS A 78 -58.23 21.85 21.76
CA LYS A 78 -57.97 21.95 20.32
C LYS A 78 -56.51 22.30 20.03
N LYS A 79 -55.93 23.26 20.76
CA LYS A 79 -54.51 23.62 20.61
C LYS A 79 -53.60 22.46 20.97
N ASP A 80 -53.89 21.75 22.07
CA ASP A 80 -53.11 20.59 22.50
C ASP A 80 -53.17 19.44 21.49
N ILE A 81 -54.37 19.14 20.97
CA ILE A 81 -54.56 18.16 19.89
C ILE A 81 -53.78 18.58 18.64
N VAL A 82 -53.85 19.85 18.23
CA VAL A 82 -53.11 20.35 17.06
C VAL A 82 -51.59 20.26 17.29
N LEU A 83 -51.09 20.58 18.48
CA LEU A 83 -49.67 20.45 18.81
C LEU A 83 -49.22 18.99 18.79
N TYR A 84 -50.01 18.09 19.35
CA TYR A 84 -49.75 16.65 19.30
C TYR A 84 -49.70 16.13 17.86
N LEU A 85 -50.70 16.48 17.05
CA LEU A 85 -50.76 16.07 15.63
C LEU A 85 -49.59 16.65 14.83
N LYS A 86 -49.22 17.92 15.05
CA LYS A 86 -48.03 18.52 14.41
C LYS A 86 -46.75 17.81 14.81
N ARG A 87 -46.57 17.48 16.09
CA ARG A 87 -45.39 16.74 16.57
C ARG A 87 -45.34 15.34 16.00
N SER A 88 -46.48 14.64 15.98
CA SER A 88 -46.60 13.29 15.42
C SER A 88 -46.33 13.29 13.91
N LEU A 89 -46.86 14.27 13.17
CA LEU A 89 -46.61 14.44 11.75
C LEU A 89 -45.12 14.69 11.48
N ALA A 90 -44.49 15.63 12.20
CA ALA A 90 -43.06 15.92 12.05
C ALA A 90 -42.18 14.71 12.39
N GLN A 91 -42.55 13.91 13.40
CA GLN A 91 -41.86 12.66 13.70
C GLN A 91 -41.95 11.66 12.55
N LYS A 92 -43.13 11.53 11.92
CA LYS A 92 -43.32 10.66 10.76
C LYS A 92 -42.62 11.17 9.52
N GLU A 93 -42.57 12.47 9.29
CA GLU A 93 -41.78 13.07 8.22
C GLU A 93 -40.29 12.78 8.40
N ASN A 94 -39.75 12.95 9.61
CA ASN A 94 -38.34 12.63 9.92
C ASN A 94 -38.03 11.14 9.75
N GLU A 95 -38.96 10.25 10.14
CA GLU A 95 -38.83 8.81 9.92
C GLU A 95 -38.82 8.48 8.42
N LEU A 96 -39.70 9.12 7.64
CA LEU A 96 -39.75 8.96 6.18
C LEU A 96 -38.47 9.48 5.51
N THR A 97 -37.93 10.63 5.94
CA THR A 97 -36.68 11.14 5.39
C THR A 97 -35.51 10.22 5.71
N TYR A 98 -35.41 9.74 6.96
CA TYR A 98 -34.37 8.79 7.37
C TYR A 98 -34.44 7.47 6.56
N LEU A 99 -35.65 6.90 6.43
CA LEU A 99 -35.84 5.69 5.62
C LEU A 99 -35.54 5.92 4.14
N SER A 100 -35.89 7.09 3.60
CA SER A 100 -35.58 7.45 2.22
C SER A 100 -34.08 7.61 2.00
N GLU A 101 -33.36 8.27 2.90
CA GLU A 101 -31.90 8.41 2.84
C GLU A 101 -31.20 7.04 2.97
N SER A 102 -31.67 6.20 3.90
CA SER A 102 -31.17 4.84 4.08
C SER A 102 -31.39 3.99 2.83
N LEU A 103 -32.57 4.08 2.21
CA LEU A 103 -32.89 3.39 0.95
C LEU A 103 -31.96 3.84 -0.19
N VAL A 104 -31.74 5.15 -0.33
CA VAL A 104 -30.84 5.70 -1.35
C VAL A 104 -29.40 5.23 -1.11
N GLY A 105 -28.93 5.25 0.13
CA GLY A 105 -27.60 4.76 0.48
C GLY A 105 -27.42 3.26 0.17
N LEU A 106 -28.44 2.44 0.50
CA LEU A 106 -28.43 1.01 0.18
C LEU A 106 -28.45 0.77 -1.34
N GLN A 107 -29.22 1.55 -2.10
CA GLN A 107 -29.28 1.47 -3.55
C GLN A 107 -27.94 1.85 -4.18
N GLN A 108 -27.29 2.92 -3.71
CA GLN A 108 -25.96 3.32 -4.16
C GLN A 108 -24.89 2.26 -3.85
N ALA A 109 -24.93 1.67 -2.65
CA ALA A 109 -24.00 0.59 -2.28
C ALA A 109 -24.18 -0.64 -3.18
N LYS A 110 -25.43 -1.03 -3.46
CA LYS A 110 -25.76 -2.11 -4.39
C LYS A 110 -25.26 -1.81 -5.81
N ASP A 111 -25.47 -0.60 -6.30
CA ASP A 111 -25.05 -0.21 -7.65
C ASP A 111 -23.52 -0.18 -7.75
N ALA A 112 -22.81 0.29 -6.73
CA ALA A 112 -21.35 0.25 -6.67
C ALA A 112 -20.79 -1.19 -6.63
N GLU A 113 -21.41 -2.10 -5.86
CA GLU A 113 -21.02 -3.52 -5.83
C GLU A 113 -21.27 -4.17 -7.19
N LYS A 114 -22.39 -3.84 -7.84
CA LYS A 114 -22.72 -4.32 -9.18
C LYS A 114 -21.70 -3.84 -10.21
N GLU A 115 -21.35 -2.55 -10.22
CA GLU A 115 -20.33 -1.98 -11.12
C GLU A 115 -18.96 -2.62 -10.90
N SER A 116 -18.54 -2.81 -9.63
CA SER A 116 -17.29 -3.51 -9.29
C SER A 116 -17.28 -4.94 -9.81
N SER A 117 -18.37 -5.67 -9.62
CA SER A 117 -18.52 -7.06 -10.09
C SER A 117 -18.53 -7.15 -11.61
N GLU A 118 -19.22 -6.23 -12.29
CA GLU A 118 -19.23 -6.14 -13.76
C GLU A 118 -17.84 -5.83 -14.31
N LEU A 119 -17.09 -4.92 -13.66
CA LEU A 119 -15.72 -4.61 -14.05
C LEU A 119 -14.79 -5.83 -13.90
N GLN A 120 -14.89 -6.57 -12.79
CA GLN A 120 -14.13 -7.81 -12.58
C GLN A 120 -14.48 -8.87 -13.64
N LEU A 121 -15.76 -9.06 -13.95
CA LEU A 121 -16.19 -10.00 -14.99
C LEU A 121 -15.66 -9.59 -16.37
N ASN A 122 -15.70 -8.31 -16.71
CA ASN A 122 -15.19 -7.80 -17.98
C ASN A 122 -13.66 -7.94 -18.07
N GLN A 123 -12.95 -7.67 -16.98
CA GLN A 123 -11.51 -7.86 -16.91
C GLN A 123 -11.14 -9.33 -17.10
N LEU A 124 -11.82 -10.25 -16.40
CA LEU A 124 -11.60 -11.68 -16.53
C LEU A 124 -11.93 -12.18 -17.95
N ARG A 125 -13.02 -11.71 -18.56
CA ARG A 125 -13.34 -12.01 -19.96
C ARG A 125 -12.25 -11.55 -20.92
N LYS A 126 -11.72 -10.34 -20.72
CA LYS A 126 -10.63 -9.80 -21.53
C LYS A 126 -9.36 -10.65 -21.39
N GLU A 127 -8.97 -11.01 -20.16
CA GLU A 127 -7.83 -11.89 -19.92
C GLU A 127 -7.99 -13.27 -20.55
N PHE A 128 -9.21 -13.85 -20.49
CA PHE A 128 -9.50 -15.11 -21.17
C PHE A 128 -9.38 -14.99 -22.69
N GLN A 129 -9.90 -13.90 -23.26
CA GLN A 129 -9.77 -13.63 -24.69
C GLN A 129 -8.32 -13.48 -25.11
N GLU A 130 -7.51 -12.72 -24.37
CA GLU A 130 -6.08 -12.55 -24.64
C GLU A 130 -5.31 -13.88 -24.56
N LYS A 131 -5.62 -14.72 -23.55
CA LYS A 131 -5.05 -16.07 -23.43
C LYS A 131 -5.46 -16.97 -24.60
N GLN A 132 -6.73 -16.90 -25.02
CA GLN A 132 -7.23 -17.65 -26.16
C GLN A 132 -6.54 -17.21 -27.45
N ASP A 133 -6.39 -15.91 -27.67
CA ASP A 133 -5.74 -15.34 -28.85
C ASP A 133 -4.25 -15.72 -28.89
N LYS A 134 -3.58 -15.68 -27.73
CA LYS A 134 -2.19 -16.12 -27.59
C LYS A 134 -2.02 -17.59 -27.97
N VAL A 135 -2.78 -18.50 -27.37
CA VAL A 135 -2.73 -19.94 -27.68
C VAL A 135 -3.09 -20.20 -29.15
N THR A 136 -4.06 -19.47 -29.69
CA THR A 136 -4.43 -19.57 -31.11
C THR A 136 -3.30 -19.12 -32.02
N SER A 137 -2.59 -18.04 -31.67
CA SER A 137 -1.42 -17.56 -32.42
C SER A 137 -0.26 -18.57 -32.36
N GLU A 138 0.01 -19.15 -31.19
CA GLU A 138 1.03 -20.19 -31.02
C GLU A 138 0.70 -21.44 -31.85
N ASN A 139 -0.56 -21.89 -31.83
CA ASN A 139 -1.01 -23.00 -32.67
C ASN A 139 -0.84 -22.70 -34.17
N LYS A 140 -1.14 -21.49 -34.63
CA LYS A 140 -0.90 -21.09 -36.03
C LYS A 140 0.58 -21.12 -36.39
N VAL A 141 1.46 -20.64 -35.52
CA VAL A 141 2.91 -20.69 -35.72
C VAL A 141 3.41 -22.12 -35.74
N LEU A 142 2.96 -22.98 -34.83
CA LEU A 142 3.30 -24.40 -34.80
C LEU A 142 2.81 -25.12 -36.07
N ALA A 143 1.59 -24.86 -36.51
CA ALA A 143 1.08 -25.39 -37.79
C ALA A 143 1.95 -24.96 -38.98
N GLY A 144 2.40 -23.70 -39.01
CA GLY A 144 3.35 -23.23 -40.02
C GLY A 144 4.71 -23.96 -39.96
N LYS A 145 5.24 -24.20 -38.76
CA LYS A 145 6.48 -24.99 -38.59
C LYS A 145 6.33 -26.43 -39.05
N ILE A 146 5.18 -27.06 -38.77
CA ILE A 146 4.88 -28.43 -39.22
C ILE A 146 4.84 -28.47 -40.74
N ALA A 147 4.14 -27.52 -41.39
CA ALA A 147 4.08 -27.44 -42.85
C ALA A 147 5.48 -27.28 -43.48
N ALA A 148 6.34 -26.43 -42.90
CA ALA A 148 7.71 -26.27 -43.37
C ALA A 148 8.56 -27.55 -43.19
N LEU A 149 8.37 -28.28 -42.09
CA LEU A 149 9.04 -29.56 -41.86
C LEU A 149 8.56 -30.64 -42.83
N ASP A 150 7.27 -30.68 -43.13
CA ASP A 150 6.72 -31.60 -44.13
C ASP A 150 7.24 -31.30 -45.53
N GLU A 151 7.32 -30.02 -45.92
CA GLU A 151 7.94 -29.62 -47.18
C GLU A 151 9.42 -30.03 -47.24
N PHE A 152 10.18 -29.79 -46.18
CA PHE A 152 11.57 -30.24 -46.08
C PHE A 152 11.69 -31.76 -46.19
N ARG A 153 10.79 -32.51 -45.55
CA ARG A 153 10.75 -33.98 -45.62
C ARG A 153 10.51 -34.45 -47.05
N VAL A 154 9.56 -33.84 -47.76
CA VAL A 154 9.27 -34.16 -49.17
C VAL A 154 10.46 -33.84 -50.06
N GLN A 155 11.10 -32.68 -49.89
CA GLN A 155 12.29 -32.30 -50.66
C GLN A 155 13.46 -33.27 -50.41
N LYS A 156 13.67 -33.68 -49.15
CA LYS A 156 14.68 -34.68 -48.79
C LYS A 156 14.41 -36.01 -49.49
N GLU A 157 13.17 -36.50 -49.47
CA GLU A 157 12.79 -37.76 -50.13
C GLU A 157 13.02 -37.69 -51.64
N GLN A 158 12.65 -36.56 -52.27
CA GLN A 158 12.92 -36.32 -53.69
C GLN A 158 14.42 -36.34 -54.01
N MET A 159 15.25 -35.70 -53.19
CA MET A 159 16.71 -35.71 -53.35
C MET A 159 17.31 -37.10 -53.18
N ILE A 160 16.84 -37.87 -52.20
CA ILE A 160 17.27 -39.27 -52.01
C ILE A 160 16.89 -40.12 -53.22
N GLY A 161 15.67 -39.99 -53.73
CA GLY A 161 15.23 -40.71 -54.94
C GLY A 161 16.08 -40.34 -56.17
N LEU A 162 16.45 -39.07 -56.34
CA LEU A 162 17.34 -38.63 -57.42
C LEU A 162 18.75 -39.19 -57.27
N LEU A 163 19.31 -39.21 -56.05
CA LEU A 163 20.63 -39.80 -55.78
C LEU A 163 20.63 -41.30 -56.08
N GLN A 164 19.61 -42.04 -55.62
CA GLN A 164 19.45 -43.47 -55.92
C GLN A 164 19.37 -43.71 -57.43
N GLY A 165 18.61 -42.89 -58.17
CA GLY A 165 18.54 -42.98 -59.62
C GLY A 165 19.89 -42.74 -60.32
N LEU A 166 20.69 -41.79 -59.83
CA LEU A 166 22.04 -41.53 -60.34
C LEU A 166 23.02 -42.67 -59.99
N GLU A 167 22.95 -43.22 -58.78
CA GLU A 167 23.73 -44.39 -58.36
C GLU A 167 23.42 -45.61 -59.25
N GLU A 168 22.14 -45.88 -59.53
CA GLU A 168 21.74 -46.94 -60.44
C GLU A 168 22.25 -46.72 -61.88
N GLN A 169 22.23 -45.47 -62.37
CA GLN A 169 22.77 -45.14 -63.68
C GLN A 169 24.29 -45.33 -63.73
N LEU A 170 25.01 -44.89 -62.69
CA LEU A 170 26.46 -45.04 -62.59
C LEU A 170 26.85 -46.52 -62.52
N GLU A 171 26.12 -47.33 -61.74
CA GLU A 171 26.33 -48.77 -61.64
C GLU A 171 26.09 -49.46 -63.00
N LYS A 172 25.02 -49.09 -63.72
CA LYS A 172 24.78 -49.58 -65.09
C LYS A 172 25.93 -49.23 -66.03
N GLN A 173 26.40 -47.98 -66.02
CA GLN A 173 27.53 -47.57 -66.85
C GLN A 173 28.81 -48.30 -66.48
N SER A 174 29.10 -48.48 -65.19
CA SER A 174 30.24 -49.25 -64.70
C SER A 174 30.20 -50.70 -65.20
N GLN A 175 29.04 -51.35 -65.10
CA GLN A 175 28.85 -52.71 -65.61
C GLN A 175 28.99 -52.78 -67.13
N GLU A 176 28.45 -51.82 -67.88
CA GLU A 176 28.61 -51.71 -69.34
C GLU A 176 30.10 -51.56 -69.71
N HIS A 177 30.80 -50.63 -69.07
CA HIS A 177 32.23 -50.41 -69.29
C HIS A 177 33.06 -51.64 -68.94
N LYS A 178 32.75 -52.32 -67.83
CA LYS A 178 33.42 -53.57 -67.45
C LYS A 178 33.24 -54.65 -68.53
N LYS A 179 32.01 -54.84 -69.04
CA LYS A 179 31.76 -55.77 -70.14
C LYS A 179 32.54 -55.40 -71.40
N VAL A 180 32.63 -54.12 -71.73
CA VAL A 180 33.41 -53.62 -72.87
C VAL A 180 34.90 -53.91 -72.66
N THR A 181 35.46 -53.60 -71.49
CA THR A 181 36.85 -53.89 -71.15
C THR A 181 37.14 -55.39 -71.25
N ASP A 182 36.31 -56.24 -70.63
CA ASP A 182 36.46 -57.70 -70.69
C ASP A 182 36.45 -58.21 -72.16
N SER A 183 35.60 -57.62 -73.01
CA SER A 183 35.54 -57.97 -74.44
C SER A 183 36.79 -57.52 -75.21
N LEU A 184 37.31 -56.33 -74.91
CA LEU A 184 38.52 -55.78 -75.53
C LEU A 184 39.76 -56.53 -75.06
N GLU A 185 39.87 -56.86 -73.78
CA GLU A 185 40.94 -57.69 -73.22
C GLU A 185 40.94 -59.06 -73.90
N LYS A 186 39.78 -59.72 -73.99
CA LYS A 186 39.66 -61.00 -74.69
C LYS A 186 40.10 -60.90 -76.14
N LYS A 187 39.71 -59.84 -76.85
CA LYS A 187 40.14 -59.60 -78.24
C LYS A 187 41.65 -59.36 -78.34
N ALA A 188 42.20 -58.52 -77.46
CA ALA A 188 43.63 -58.20 -77.42
C ALA A 188 44.49 -59.42 -77.11
N VAL A 189 44.05 -60.30 -76.20
CA VAL A 189 44.74 -61.58 -75.91
C VAL A 189 44.76 -62.46 -77.15
N LEU A 190 43.62 -62.63 -77.83
CA LEU A 190 43.55 -63.43 -79.06
C LEU A 190 44.42 -62.85 -80.18
N ASP A 191 44.40 -61.52 -80.37
CA ASP A 191 45.23 -60.85 -81.37
C ASP A 191 46.73 -60.93 -81.01
N ASN A 192 47.08 -60.83 -79.73
CA ASN A 192 48.46 -60.99 -79.25
C ASN A 192 48.97 -62.41 -79.46
N ASP A 193 48.16 -63.42 -79.15
CA ASP A 193 48.51 -64.82 -79.40
C ASP A 193 48.65 -65.09 -80.90
N ARG A 194 47.78 -64.51 -81.73
CA ARG A 194 47.92 -64.57 -83.20
C ARG A 194 49.24 -63.96 -83.66
N LEU A 195 49.56 -62.74 -83.20
CA LEU A 195 50.79 -62.05 -83.58
C LEU A 195 52.04 -62.74 -83.05
N LYS A 196 52.00 -63.31 -81.83
CA LYS A 196 53.09 -64.14 -81.29
C LYS A 196 53.33 -65.37 -82.14
N ASN A 197 52.28 -66.06 -82.58
CA ASN A 197 52.40 -67.20 -83.47
C ASN A 197 53.00 -66.79 -84.82
N GLU A 198 52.55 -65.68 -85.42
CA GLU A 198 53.12 -65.11 -86.65
C GLU A 198 54.60 -64.71 -86.47
N MET A 199 54.94 -64.03 -85.37
CA MET A 199 56.31 -63.62 -85.04
C MET A 199 57.20 -64.83 -84.75
N GLN A 200 56.72 -65.85 -84.06
CA GLN A 200 57.47 -67.07 -83.77
C GLN A 200 57.75 -67.84 -85.07
N GLN A 201 56.80 -67.89 -86.00
CA GLN A 201 57.04 -68.43 -87.34
C GLN A 201 58.09 -67.60 -88.10
N HIS A 202 58.00 -66.27 -88.04
CA HIS A 202 58.94 -65.39 -88.74
C HIS A 202 60.35 -65.42 -88.13
N VAL A 203 60.47 -65.50 -86.80
CA VAL A 203 61.74 -65.69 -86.08
C VAL A 203 62.29 -67.09 -86.35
N ALA A 204 61.46 -68.13 -86.42
CA ALA A 204 61.94 -69.45 -86.83
C ALA A 204 62.50 -69.43 -88.26
N ALA A 205 61.85 -68.71 -89.17
CA ALA A 205 62.34 -68.50 -90.54
C ALA A 205 63.64 -67.69 -90.57
N VAL A 206 63.69 -66.54 -89.90
CA VAL A 206 64.88 -65.67 -89.84
C VAL A 206 66.02 -66.36 -89.09
N ALA A 207 65.76 -67.11 -88.02
CA ALA A 207 66.78 -67.88 -87.33
C ALA A 207 67.30 -69.03 -88.21
N ALA A 208 66.46 -69.64 -89.06
CA ALA A 208 66.92 -70.60 -90.06
C ALA A 208 67.82 -69.92 -91.11
N GLU A 209 67.48 -68.71 -91.56
CA GLU A 209 68.33 -67.92 -92.46
C GLU A 209 69.60 -67.39 -91.78
N PHE A 210 69.52 -66.98 -90.52
CA PHE A 210 70.63 -66.45 -89.75
C PHE A 210 71.58 -67.56 -89.32
N ARG A 211 71.13 -68.78 -88.99
CA ARG A 211 72.03 -69.94 -88.85
C ARG A 211 72.78 -70.18 -90.17
N ARG A 212 72.10 -70.12 -91.32
CA ARG A 212 72.74 -70.23 -92.64
C ARG A 212 73.76 -69.12 -92.93
N LEU A 213 73.52 -67.89 -92.46
CA LEU A 213 74.40 -66.74 -92.68
C LEU A 213 75.50 -66.59 -91.62
N SER A 214 75.23 -66.89 -90.35
CA SER A 214 76.14 -66.76 -89.22
C SER A 214 77.10 -67.94 -89.09
N ASP A 215 76.77 -69.11 -89.64
CA ASP A 215 77.75 -70.17 -89.93
C ASP A 215 78.85 -69.64 -90.88
N LYS A 216 78.66 -68.45 -91.48
CA LYS A 216 79.65 -67.70 -92.25
C LYS A 216 79.98 -66.35 -91.57
N ASN A 217 80.73 -66.42 -90.47
CA ASN A 217 81.60 -65.37 -89.92
C ASN A 217 80.94 -64.02 -89.56
N ILE A 218 80.51 -63.86 -88.30
CA ILE A 218 80.33 -62.54 -87.70
C ILE A 218 81.69 -62.05 -87.16
N PRO A 219 82.22 -60.91 -87.63
CA PRO A 219 83.48 -60.37 -87.14
C PRO A 219 83.33 -59.80 -85.72
N GLU A 220 84.32 -60.10 -84.89
CA GLU A 220 84.38 -59.89 -83.43
C GLU A 220 84.16 -58.42 -83.00
N THR A 221 84.50 -57.45 -83.88
CA THR A 221 84.26 -56.01 -83.68
C THR A 221 82.78 -55.67 -83.55
N THR A 222 81.92 -56.33 -84.34
CA THR A 222 80.46 -56.12 -84.28
C THR A 222 79.87 -56.67 -82.98
N MET A 223 80.40 -57.79 -82.52
CA MET A 223 80.01 -58.41 -81.25
C MET A 223 80.35 -57.50 -80.06
N ARG A 224 81.52 -56.85 -80.08
CA ARG A 224 81.91 -55.89 -79.04
C ARG A 224 81.02 -54.64 -79.02
N ALA A 225 80.68 -54.08 -80.18
CA ALA A 225 79.76 -52.94 -80.27
C ALA A 225 78.33 -53.26 -79.81
N ILE A 226 77.87 -54.50 -80.03
CA ILE A 226 76.58 -54.98 -79.50
C ILE A 226 76.62 -55.07 -77.97
N HIS A 227 77.68 -55.64 -77.40
CA HIS A 227 77.85 -55.71 -75.93
C HIS A 227 77.93 -54.31 -75.29
N GLU A 228 78.61 -53.37 -75.93
CA GLU A 228 78.75 -52.01 -75.41
C GLU A 228 77.40 -51.24 -75.48
N ASN A 229 76.66 -51.37 -76.59
CA ASN A 229 75.29 -50.83 -76.68
C ASN A 229 74.33 -51.48 -75.67
N LEU A 230 74.45 -52.78 -75.43
CA LEU A 230 73.68 -53.49 -74.40
C LEU A 230 73.99 -52.93 -73.01
N SER A 231 75.26 -52.66 -72.71
CA SER A 231 75.67 -52.07 -71.44
C SER A 231 75.14 -50.64 -71.26
N VAL A 232 75.23 -49.79 -72.28
CA VAL A 232 74.69 -48.43 -72.26
C VAL A 232 73.17 -48.43 -72.11
N THR A 233 72.47 -49.33 -72.82
CA THR A 233 71.01 -49.49 -72.72
C THR A 233 70.59 -49.92 -71.31
N ALA A 234 71.36 -50.82 -70.68
CA ALA A 234 71.11 -51.23 -69.30
C ALA A 234 71.27 -50.07 -68.30
N GLN A 235 72.28 -49.22 -68.49
CA GLN A 235 72.49 -48.02 -67.66
C GLN A 235 71.38 -46.98 -67.85
N LEU A 236 70.93 -46.76 -69.09
CA LEU A 236 69.80 -45.89 -69.41
C LEU A 236 68.50 -46.38 -68.78
N SER A 237 68.27 -47.69 -68.79
CA SER A 237 67.14 -48.32 -68.11
C SER A 237 67.16 -48.05 -66.59
N GLN A 238 68.31 -48.22 -65.94
CA GLN A 238 68.47 -47.93 -64.51
C GLN A 238 68.23 -46.45 -64.19
N LEU A 239 68.73 -45.52 -65.01
CA LEU A 239 68.49 -44.10 -64.82
C LEU A 239 67.02 -43.73 -64.99
N SER A 240 66.35 -44.33 -65.97
CA SER A 240 64.91 -44.14 -66.19
C SER A 240 64.08 -44.66 -65.01
N GLU A 241 64.44 -45.83 -64.47
CA GLU A 241 63.79 -46.42 -63.30
C GLU A 241 63.95 -45.51 -62.08
N ARG A 242 65.16 -45.03 -61.81
CA ARG A 242 65.43 -44.08 -60.71
C ARG A 242 64.71 -42.74 -60.88
N CYS A 243 64.56 -42.26 -62.12
CA CYS A 243 63.80 -41.04 -62.41
C CYS A 243 62.30 -41.24 -62.14
N LYS A 244 61.77 -42.43 -62.45
CA LYS A 244 60.39 -42.81 -62.16
C LYS A 244 60.13 -42.90 -60.64
N GLU A 245 61.03 -43.54 -59.89
CA GLU A 245 60.96 -43.61 -58.42
C GLU A 245 60.90 -42.22 -57.77
N LEU A 246 61.77 -41.29 -58.21
CA LEU A 246 61.77 -39.92 -57.71
C LEU A 246 60.48 -39.15 -58.06
N LEU A 247 59.89 -39.44 -59.22
CA LEU A 247 58.62 -38.83 -59.63
C LEU A 247 57.47 -39.31 -58.74
N GLU A 248 57.42 -40.63 -58.48
CA GLU A 248 56.45 -41.25 -57.58
C GLU A 248 56.58 -40.71 -56.15
N GLU A 249 57.81 -40.60 -55.62
CA GLU A 249 58.08 -40.00 -54.31
C GLU A 249 57.62 -38.53 -54.27
N ASN A 250 57.87 -37.74 -55.32
CA ASN A 250 57.42 -36.34 -55.37
C ASN A 250 55.89 -36.24 -55.37
N ASP A 251 55.21 -37.10 -56.11
CA ASP A 251 53.75 -37.14 -56.16
C ASP A 251 53.15 -37.54 -54.82
N ASP A 252 53.76 -38.50 -54.11
CA ASP A 252 53.32 -38.90 -52.78
C ASP A 252 53.60 -37.82 -51.72
N LEU A 253 54.73 -37.13 -51.80
CA LEU A 253 55.01 -35.95 -50.99
C LEU A 253 53.99 -34.83 -51.24
N ARG A 254 53.58 -34.60 -52.49
CA ARG A 254 52.53 -33.62 -52.82
C ARG A 254 51.15 -34.04 -52.31
N LYS A 255 50.83 -35.34 -52.33
CA LYS A 255 49.57 -35.86 -51.75
C LYS A 255 49.55 -35.66 -50.23
N THR A 256 50.64 -36.02 -49.56
CA THR A 256 50.76 -35.87 -48.10
C THR A 256 50.74 -34.40 -47.68
N GLU A 257 51.45 -33.51 -48.40
CA GLU A 257 51.39 -32.05 -48.17
C GLU A 257 49.96 -31.53 -48.29
N LYS A 258 49.24 -31.88 -49.36
CA LYS A 258 47.83 -31.49 -49.56
C LYS A 258 46.94 -32.01 -48.43
N GLN A 259 47.17 -33.23 -47.96
CA GLN A 259 46.41 -33.83 -46.87
C GLN A 259 46.66 -33.10 -45.55
N THR A 260 47.92 -32.89 -45.17
CA THR A 260 48.29 -32.15 -43.96
C THR A 260 47.78 -30.71 -44.01
N ARG A 261 47.77 -30.06 -45.19
CA ARG A 261 47.22 -28.72 -45.35
C ARG A 261 45.71 -28.68 -45.06
N ARG A 262 44.95 -29.66 -45.55
CA ARG A 262 43.51 -29.78 -45.25
C ARG A 262 43.26 -30.06 -43.77
N GLU A 263 44.02 -30.97 -43.16
CA GLU A 263 43.90 -31.29 -41.73
C GLU A 263 44.19 -30.06 -40.86
N LYS A 264 45.18 -29.25 -41.24
CA LYS A 264 45.48 -27.98 -40.58
C LYS A 264 44.35 -26.97 -40.72
N GLU A 265 43.77 -26.81 -41.91
CA GLU A 265 42.64 -25.91 -42.15
C GLU A 265 41.43 -26.33 -41.30
N ILE A 266 41.05 -27.60 -41.31
CA ILE A 266 39.93 -28.13 -40.50
C ILE A 266 40.19 -27.91 -39.00
N SER A 267 41.40 -28.19 -38.53
CA SER A 267 41.77 -28.02 -37.12
C SER A 267 41.75 -26.54 -36.70
N GLN A 268 42.20 -25.64 -37.59
CA GLN A 268 42.17 -24.20 -37.34
C GLN A 268 40.73 -23.68 -37.27
N ASP A 269 39.85 -24.13 -38.16
CA ASP A 269 38.44 -23.74 -38.16
C ASP A 269 37.72 -24.26 -36.92
N LEU A 270 37.99 -25.50 -36.51
CA LEU A 270 37.45 -26.06 -35.27
C LEU A 270 37.92 -25.26 -34.06
N LEU A 271 39.21 -24.91 -33.98
CA LEU A 271 39.76 -24.09 -32.92
C LEU A 271 39.09 -22.71 -32.89
N ASN A 272 38.98 -22.04 -34.04
CA ASN A 272 38.31 -20.73 -34.15
C ASN A 272 36.85 -20.80 -33.70
N HIS A 273 36.11 -21.85 -34.09
CA HIS A 273 34.73 -22.06 -33.66
C HIS A 273 34.64 -22.29 -32.15
N MET A 274 35.51 -23.15 -31.58
CA MET A 274 35.57 -23.41 -30.15
C MET A 274 35.92 -22.14 -29.35
N THR A 275 36.89 -21.34 -29.83
CA THR A 275 37.23 -20.05 -29.20
C THR A 275 36.05 -19.09 -29.24
N ARG A 276 35.36 -18.95 -30.38
CA ARG A 276 34.15 -18.09 -30.48
C ARG A 276 33.05 -18.53 -29.51
N LYS A 277 32.81 -19.84 -29.42
CA LYS A 277 31.84 -20.42 -28.48
C LYS A 277 32.27 -20.19 -27.03
N SER A 278 33.54 -20.38 -26.70
CA SER A 278 34.09 -20.10 -25.36
C SER A 278 33.92 -18.64 -24.97
N VAL A 279 34.27 -17.70 -25.86
CA VAL A 279 34.09 -16.25 -25.63
C VAL A 279 32.63 -15.89 -25.45
N SER A 280 31.73 -16.50 -26.24
CA SER A 280 30.28 -16.28 -26.09
C SER A 280 29.75 -16.82 -24.76
N ASN A 281 30.19 -18.02 -24.37
CA ASN A 281 29.85 -18.61 -23.08
C ASN A 281 30.39 -17.77 -21.91
N GLU A 282 31.61 -17.25 -22.02
CA GLU A 282 32.23 -16.37 -21.03
C GLU A 282 31.43 -15.07 -20.85
N LYS A 283 30.92 -14.48 -21.95
CA LYS A 283 29.99 -13.35 -21.88
C LYS A 283 28.68 -13.70 -21.16
N VAL A 284 28.11 -14.87 -21.45
CA VAL A 284 26.88 -15.35 -20.77
C VAL A 284 27.14 -15.58 -19.28
N ILE A 285 28.27 -16.18 -18.92
CA ILE A 285 28.70 -16.36 -17.53
C ILE A 285 28.86 -14.99 -16.86
N GLY A 286 29.47 -14.01 -17.52
CA GLY A 286 29.59 -12.64 -17.03
C GLY A 286 28.23 -12.01 -16.73
N LEU A 287 27.28 -12.07 -17.67
CA LEU A 287 25.92 -11.56 -17.48
C LEU A 287 25.16 -12.27 -16.34
N LEU A 288 25.28 -13.60 -16.27
CA LEU A 288 24.68 -14.38 -15.19
C LEU A 288 25.30 -14.03 -13.84
N THR A 289 26.61 -13.82 -13.78
CA THR A 289 27.33 -13.43 -12.56
C THR A 289 26.90 -12.04 -12.10
N GLU A 290 26.78 -11.08 -13.01
CA GLU A 290 26.27 -9.74 -12.71
C GLU A 290 24.83 -9.80 -12.19
N LYS A 291 23.96 -10.58 -12.83
CA LYS A 291 22.58 -10.77 -12.37
C LYS A 291 22.52 -11.42 -10.98
N CYS A 292 23.38 -12.40 -10.69
CA CYS A 292 23.49 -12.98 -9.36
C CYS A 292 23.94 -11.95 -8.32
N GLN A 293 24.89 -11.08 -8.64
CA GLN A 293 25.34 -9.99 -7.75
C GLN A 293 24.25 -8.96 -7.51
N GLN A 294 23.46 -8.61 -8.53
CA GLN A 294 22.30 -7.73 -8.41
C GLN A 294 21.25 -8.35 -7.48
N MET A 295 20.83 -9.59 -7.71
CA MET A 295 19.87 -10.28 -6.84
C MET A 295 20.37 -10.40 -5.40
N GLN A 296 21.68 -10.63 -5.20
CA GLN A 296 22.25 -10.68 -3.85
C GLN A 296 22.22 -9.32 -3.16
N SER A 297 22.43 -8.22 -3.91
CA SER A 297 22.34 -6.86 -3.40
C SER A 297 20.91 -6.49 -3.03
N GLU A 298 19.93 -6.83 -3.88
CA GLU A 298 18.49 -6.68 -3.60
C GLU A 298 18.08 -7.47 -2.33
N LEU A 299 18.58 -8.69 -2.17
CA LEU A 299 18.29 -9.51 -1.00
C LEU A 299 18.87 -8.90 0.29
N GLU A 300 20.07 -8.32 0.23
CA GLU A 300 20.66 -7.58 1.35
C GLU A 300 19.91 -6.28 1.67
N GLU A 301 19.36 -5.59 0.67
CA GLU A 301 18.49 -4.43 0.87
C GLU A 301 17.17 -4.84 1.54
N HIS A 302 16.53 -5.91 1.07
CA HIS A 302 15.33 -6.46 1.69
C HIS A 302 15.59 -6.90 3.13
N ARG A 303 16.73 -7.53 3.41
CA ARG A 303 17.12 -7.92 4.76
C ARG A 303 17.27 -6.69 5.67
N ARG A 304 17.93 -5.63 5.19
CA ARG A 304 18.06 -4.37 5.93
C ARG A 304 16.71 -3.71 6.21
N ALA A 305 15.85 -3.62 5.20
CA ALA A 305 14.51 -3.08 5.35
C ALA A 305 13.67 -3.89 6.37
N GLN A 306 13.84 -5.22 6.41
CA GLN A 306 13.20 -6.07 7.40
C GLN A 306 13.71 -5.82 8.82
N GLU A 307 15.03 -5.65 9.00
CA GLU A 307 15.63 -5.31 10.29
C GLU A 307 15.13 -3.94 10.78
N ASP A 308 15.09 -2.94 9.91
CA ASP A 308 14.56 -1.61 10.23
C ASP A 308 13.07 -1.65 10.60
N HIS A 309 12.27 -2.45 9.89
CA HIS A 309 10.87 -2.66 10.22
C HIS A 309 10.70 -3.31 11.60
N GLN A 310 11.50 -4.34 11.92
CA GLN A 310 11.48 -4.97 13.25
C GLN A 310 11.89 -3.99 14.35
N ASN A 311 12.86 -3.12 14.10
CA ASN A 311 13.27 -2.09 15.06
C ASN A 311 12.14 -1.08 15.27
N CYS A 312 11.53 -0.56 14.19
CA CYS A 312 10.36 0.31 14.30
C CYS A 312 9.20 -0.34 15.07
N GLN A 313 8.98 -1.65 14.88
CA GLN A 313 7.95 -2.38 15.61
C GLN A 313 8.27 -2.46 17.11
N LYS A 314 9.53 -2.71 17.48
CA LYS A 314 9.96 -2.69 18.90
C LYS A 314 9.79 -1.31 19.51
N ASP A 315 10.18 -0.26 18.79
CA ASP A 315 10.02 1.13 19.23
C ASP A 315 8.54 1.47 19.43
N HIS A 316 7.68 1.04 18.51
CA HIS A 316 6.24 1.20 18.63
C HIS A 316 5.67 0.52 19.88
N VAL A 317 6.08 -0.72 20.15
CA VAL A 317 5.66 -1.45 21.37
C VAL A 317 6.16 -0.75 22.64
N SER A 318 7.40 -0.24 22.64
CA SER A 318 7.95 0.54 23.76
C SER A 318 7.13 1.81 23.99
N LEU A 319 6.81 2.54 22.93
CA LEU A 319 6.04 3.77 23.01
C LEU A 319 4.60 3.53 23.50
N LEU A 320 3.96 2.42 23.09
CA LEU A 320 2.67 2.02 23.64
C LEU A 320 2.74 1.76 25.15
N ALA A 321 3.78 1.05 25.60
CA ALA A 321 3.98 0.79 27.03
C ALA A 321 4.21 2.10 27.82
N GLU A 322 4.97 3.04 27.26
CA GLU A 322 5.16 4.38 27.85
C GLU A 322 3.85 5.17 27.90
N LEU A 323 3.05 5.15 26.83
CA LEU A 323 1.76 5.82 26.78
C LEU A 323 0.80 5.26 27.83
N ASP A 324 0.75 3.93 27.97
CA ASP A 324 -0.06 3.29 29.00
C ASP A 324 0.46 3.64 30.40
N ALA A 325 1.77 3.65 30.64
CA ALA A 325 2.34 4.09 31.92
C ALA A 325 1.96 5.55 32.24
N LEU A 326 2.00 6.44 31.25
CA LEU A 326 1.56 7.84 31.39
C LEU A 326 0.06 7.92 31.70
N ARG A 327 -0.79 7.12 31.04
CA ARG A 327 -2.23 7.06 31.36
C ARG A 327 -2.49 6.62 32.79
N HIS A 328 -1.78 5.60 33.27
CA HIS A 328 -1.91 5.15 34.66
C HIS A 328 -1.46 6.24 35.64
N SER A 329 -0.35 6.94 35.35
CA SER A 329 0.10 8.07 36.15
C SER A 329 -0.92 9.21 36.16
N GLN A 330 -1.46 9.58 34.99
CA GLN A 330 -2.49 10.61 34.87
C GLN A 330 -3.76 10.24 35.67
N ALA A 331 -4.22 8.99 35.58
CA ALA A 331 -5.36 8.51 36.35
C ALA A 331 -5.11 8.58 37.86
N SER A 332 -3.91 8.20 38.31
CA SER A 332 -3.51 8.31 39.71
C SER A 332 -3.51 9.76 40.20
N VAL A 333 -2.95 10.69 39.42
CA VAL A 333 -2.92 12.12 39.75
C VAL A 333 -4.33 12.72 39.79
N LEU A 334 -5.22 12.32 38.87
CA LEU A 334 -6.62 12.76 38.88
C LEU A 334 -7.36 12.26 40.13
N GLU A 335 -7.17 11.00 40.53
CA GLU A 335 -7.76 10.46 41.76
C GLU A 335 -7.22 11.16 43.01
N GLU A 336 -5.92 11.46 43.06
CA GLU A 336 -5.32 12.24 44.15
C GLU A 336 -5.86 13.67 44.19
N SER A 337 -5.96 14.34 43.04
CA SER A 337 -6.57 15.66 42.94
C SER A 337 -8.05 15.66 43.37
N ARG A 338 -8.80 14.61 43.03
CA ARG A 338 -10.19 14.45 43.47
C ARG A 338 -10.31 14.27 44.98
N LYS A 339 -9.42 13.46 45.59
CA LYS A 339 -9.35 13.32 47.06
C LYS A 339 -9.04 14.64 47.74
N ASN A 340 -8.01 15.34 47.25
CA ASN A 340 -7.63 16.66 47.76
C ASN A 340 -8.77 17.68 47.63
N HIS A 341 -9.53 17.64 46.52
CA HIS A 341 -10.69 18.49 46.35
C HIS A 341 -11.80 18.16 47.35
N ALA A 342 -12.12 16.87 47.54
CA ALA A 342 -13.11 16.44 48.53
C ALA A 342 -12.70 16.79 49.96
N GLU A 343 -11.41 16.70 50.30
CA GLU A 343 -10.88 17.15 51.58
C GLU A 343 -10.96 18.66 51.74
N ALA A 344 -10.65 19.43 50.69
CA ALA A 344 -10.79 20.89 50.69
C ALA A 344 -12.26 21.31 50.87
N ASP A 345 -13.20 20.63 50.21
CA ASP A 345 -14.64 20.88 50.37
C ASP A 345 -15.09 20.55 51.80
N ARG A 346 -14.62 19.43 52.38
CA ARG A 346 -14.91 19.06 53.77
C ARG A 346 -14.41 20.13 54.75
N LEU A 347 -13.16 20.55 54.61
CA LEU A 347 -12.57 21.62 55.43
C LEU A 347 -13.29 22.96 55.22
N GLY A 348 -13.73 23.25 53.99
CA GLY A 348 -14.55 24.42 53.66
C GLY A 348 -15.90 24.42 54.37
N ALA A 349 -16.58 23.27 54.41
CA ALA A 349 -17.83 23.09 55.15
C ALA A 349 -17.63 23.26 56.66
N GLU A 350 -16.59 22.63 57.23
CA GLU A 350 -16.26 22.74 58.66
C GLU A 350 -15.90 24.19 59.04
N LEU A 351 -15.16 24.90 58.19
CA LEU A 351 -14.89 26.33 58.38
C LEU A 351 -16.17 27.18 58.34
N GLN A 352 -17.12 26.85 57.47
CA GLN A 352 -18.40 27.55 57.36
C GLN A 352 -19.26 27.33 58.60
N GLU A 353 -19.34 26.09 59.09
CA GLU A 353 -20.01 25.75 60.34
C GLU A 353 -19.38 26.52 61.52
N GLN A 354 -18.05 26.55 61.61
CA GLN A 354 -17.34 27.34 62.62
C GLN A 354 -17.62 28.85 62.50
N LYS A 355 -17.74 29.39 61.28
CA LYS A 355 -18.12 30.79 61.06
C LYS A 355 -19.56 31.07 61.49
N GLU A 356 -20.49 30.15 61.24
CA GLU A 356 -21.88 30.26 61.67
C GLU A 356 -21.99 30.20 63.20
N VAL A 357 -21.29 29.25 63.84
CA VAL A 357 -21.17 29.17 65.30
C VAL A 357 -20.58 30.46 65.87
N ARG A 358 -19.50 30.98 65.27
CA ARG A 358 -18.89 32.26 65.70
C ARG A 358 -19.86 33.43 65.51
N GLY A 359 -20.56 33.52 64.38
CA GLY A 359 -21.56 34.56 64.12
C GLY A 359 -22.74 34.50 65.09
N ASN A 360 -23.21 33.29 65.42
CA ASN A 360 -24.22 33.06 66.45
C ASN A 360 -23.72 33.52 67.83
N LEU A 361 -22.48 33.18 68.18
CA LEU A 361 -21.85 33.63 69.43
C LEU A 361 -21.69 35.15 69.48
N GLU A 362 -21.24 35.78 68.39
CA GLU A 362 -21.16 37.24 68.26
C GLU A 362 -22.54 37.89 68.43
N THR A 363 -23.60 37.28 67.89
CA THR A 363 -24.99 37.75 68.03
C THR A 363 -25.49 37.61 69.47
N ILE A 364 -25.19 36.50 70.14
CA ILE A 364 -25.49 36.30 71.57
C ILE A 364 -24.73 37.32 72.41
N LEU A 365 -23.43 37.51 72.14
CA LEU A 365 -22.60 38.49 72.85
C LEU A 365 -23.14 39.90 72.64
N HIS A 366 -23.56 40.25 71.42
CA HIS A 366 -24.18 41.54 71.13
C HIS A 366 -25.51 41.71 71.86
N THR A 367 -26.33 40.65 71.94
CA THR A 367 -27.62 40.65 72.65
C THR A 367 -27.43 40.79 74.17
N VAL A 368 -26.45 40.09 74.75
CA VAL A 368 -26.06 40.22 76.17
C VAL A 368 -25.53 41.63 76.43
N ALA A 369 -24.62 42.14 75.59
CA ALA A 369 -24.08 43.49 75.71
C ALA A 369 -25.16 44.57 75.55
N PHE A 370 -26.15 44.36 74.66
CA PHE A 370 -27.31 45.22 74.49
C PHE A 370 -28.22 45.18 75.72
N THR A 371 -28.52 43.99 76.25
CA THR A 371 -29.33 43.81 77.46
C THR A 371 -28.65 44.47 78.67
N LEU A 372 -27.33 44.34 78.80
CA LEU A 372 -26.53 45.03 79.81
C LEU A 372 -26.51 46.55 79.59
N LYS A 373 -26.36 47.04 78.36
CA LYS A 373 -26.45 48.48 78.04
C LYS A 373 -27.84 49.06 78.30
N GLN A 374 -28.89 48.29 78.04
CA GLN A 374 -30.28 48.69 78.32
C GLN A 374 -30.51 48.76 79.83
N ALA A 375 -30.01 47.78 80.59
CA ALA A 375 -30.03 47.79 82.05
C ALA A 375 -29.24 48.94 82.69
N LEU A 376 -28.16 49.40 82.04
CA LEU A 376 -27.36 50.54 82.50
C LEU A 376 -27.93 51.91 82.06
N LYS A 377 -28.86 51.94 81.09
CA LYS A 377 -29.56 53.15 80.65
C LYS A 377 -30.89 53.41 81.38
N GLU A 378 -31.40 52.44 82.11
CA GLU A 378 -32.46 52.66 83.09
C GLU A 378 -31.87 53.41 84.30
N VAL A 379 -32.00 54.73 84.26
CA VAL A 379 -31.59 55.65 85.34
C VAL A 379 -32.45 55.36 86.59
N PRO A 380 -31.86 55.13 87.77
CA PRO A 380 -32.61 55.00 89.01
C PRO A 380 -33.16 56.37 89.44
N GLU A 381 -34.48 56.47 89.57
CA GLU A 381 -35.10 57.52 90.39
C GLU A 381 -34.82 57.18 91.87
N GLU A 382 -34.42 58.17 92.68
CA GLU A 382 -33.93 57.99 94.06
C GLU A 382 -34.98 57.48 95.07
N GLU A 383 -36.16 57.07 94.63
CA GLU A 383 -37.28 56.60 95.49
C GLU A 383 -37.72 55.14 95.26
N ASP A 384 -36.88 54.30 94.65
CA ASP A 384 -37.19 52.87 94.54
C ASP A 384 -36.92 52.12 95.87
N SER A 385 -37.97 51.51 96.43
CA SER A 385 -37.91 50.59 97.59
C SER A 385 -36.96 49.41 97.33
N GLU A 386 -36.29 48.91 98.38
CA GLU A 386 -35.33 47.79 98.32
C GLU A 386 -35.89 46.55 97.59
N VAL A 387 -37.20 46.33 97.70
CA VAL A 387 -37.93 45.21 97.09
C VAL A 387 -38.06 45.36 95.57
N GLU A 388 -38.21 46.59 95.06
CA GLU A 388 -38.35 46.88 93.63
C GLU A 388 -37.01 46.80 92.90
N LYS A 389 -35.93 47.27 93.55
CA LYS A 389 -34.55 47.06 93.10
C LYS A 389 -34.22 45.56 93.02
N MET A 390 -34.69 44.77 93.99
CA MET A 390 -34.49 43.32 94.02
C MET A 390 -35.32 42.59 92.95
N PHE A 391 -36.56 43.03 92.69
CA PHE A 391 -37.40 42.48 91.62
C PHE A 391 -36.82 42.77 90.22
N ARG A 392 -36.34 44.01 89.97
CA ARG A 392 -35.66 44.36 88.70
C ARG A 392 -34.35 43.59 88.52
N LYS A 393 -33.56 43.44 89.58
CA LYS A 393 -32.35 42.60 89.57
C LYS A 393 -32.68 41.14 89.27
N ASN A 394 -33.74 40.58 89.86
CA ASN A 394 -34.18 39.21 89.57
C ASN A 394 -34.75 39.06 88.15
N GLN A 395 -35.49 40.04 87.64
CA GLN A 395 -35.98 40.04 86.26
C GLN A 395 -34.84 40.16 85.24
N MET A 396 -33.83 40.98 85.54
CA MET A 396 -32.58 41.08 84.76
C MET A 396 -31.82 39.75 84.78
N MET A 397 -31.67 39.16 85.95
CA MET A 397 -31.01 37.87 86.12
C MET A 397 -31.78 36.78 85.34
N GLN A 398 -33.11 36.77 85.38
CA GLN A 398 -33.95 35.86 84.61
C GLN A 398 -33.86 36.11 83.10
N LYS A 399 -33.79 37.35 82.63
CA LYS A 399 -33.59 37.65 81.19
C LYS A 399 -32.18 37.24 80.72
N LEU A 400 -31.14 37.49 81.51
CA LEU A 400 -29.78 37.02 81.24
C LEU A 400 -29.70 35.50 81.26
N LEU A 401 -30.33 34.86 82.24
CA LEU A 401 -30.44 33.40 82.32
C LEU A 401 -31.21 32.84 81.12
N ALA A 402 -32.31 33.45 80.69
CA ALA A 402 -33.06 32.98 79.52
C ALA A 402 -32.27 33.12 78.21
N VAL A 403 -31.50 34.20 78.04
CA VAL A 403 -30.60 34.37 76.87
C VAL A 403 -29.46 33.34 76.90
N LEU A 404 -28.90 33.05 78.08
CA LEU A 404 -27.87 32.02 78.26
C LEU A 404 -28.43 30.58 78.20
N GLU A 405 -29.68 30.35 78.61
CA GLU A 405 -30.39 29.07 78.53
C GLU A 405 -30.94 28.80 77.13
N SER A 406 -31.16 29.84 76.32
CA SER A 406 -31.44 29.72 74.88
C SER A 406 -30.20 29.39 74.04
N ALA A 407 -29.04 29.22 74.69
CA ALA A 407 -27.80 28.75 74.10
C ALA A 407 -27.53 27.22 74.23
N PRO A 408 -28.50 26.28 74.26
CA PRO A 408 -28.17 24.88 74.22
C PRO A 408 -27.99 24.51 72.74
N LEU A 409 -26.75 24.62 72.26
CA LEU A 409 -26.15 23.94 71.09
C LEU A 409 -24.77 24.51 70.73
N LEU A 410 -24.20 25.42 71.54
CA LEU A 410 -22.75 25.71 71.48
C LEU A 410 -22.01 24.53 72.11
N GLY A 411 -21.44 23.69 71.25
CA GLY A 411 -20.85 22.40 71.57
C GLY A 411 -19.98 22.39 72.82
N THR A 412 -20.39 21.57 73.78
CA THR A 412 -19.49 20.93 74.74
C THR A 412 -18.58 19.97 73.96
N ASN A 413 -17.46 20.47 73.46
CA ASN A 413 -16.28 19.69 73.05
C ASN A 413 -15.05 20.63 73.00
N PHE A 414 -14.73 21.22 74.15
CA PHE A 414 -13.44 21.85 74.41
C PHE A 414 -12.89 21.28 75.72
N ILE A 415 -12.57 19.99 75.70
CA ILE A 415 -11.62 19.37 76.63
C ILE A 415 -10.72 18.50 75.75
N PRO A 416 -9.41 18.78 75.65
CA PRO A 416 -8.48 17.82 75.09
C PRO A 416 -8.26 16.75 76.16
N ASP A 417 -8.89 15.60 76.01
CA ASP A 417 -8.56 14.42 76.80
C ASP A 417 -7.32 13.75 76.20
N GLU A 418 -6.29 13.70 77.04
CA GLU A 418 -5.19 12.77 76.90
C GLU A 418 -5.67 11.33 77.07
N GLU A 419 -5.01 10.45 76.32
CA GLU A 419 -4.92 8.99 76.52
C GLU A 419 -6.16 8.12 76.28
N SER A 420 -6.25 7.63 75.03
CA SER A 420 -6.48 6.20 74.79
C SER A 420 -5.71 5.73 73.56
N SER A 421 -4.53 5.18 73.85
CA SER A 421 -3.82 4.26 72.97
C SER A 421 -4.70 3.04 72.70
N ASN A 422 -4.91 2.69 71.42
CA ASN A 422 -4.36 1.45 70.86
C ASN A 422 -4.79 1.17 69.40
N GLN A 423 -3.77 0.75 68.63
CA GLN A 423 -3.80 -0.05 67.41
C GLN A 423 -4.08 0.64 66.06
N LEU A 424 -3.03 1.24 65.49
CA LEU A 424 -2.67 0.94 64.10
C LEU A 424 -1.20 0.53 64.01
N LYS A 425 -0.96 -0.64 63.41
CA LYS A 425 0.36 -1.18 63.10
C LYS A 425 0.98 -0.39 61.96
N THR A 426 2.09 0.29 62.23
CA THR A 426 3.08 0.64 61.22
C THR A 426 4.48 0.61 61.84
N SER A 427 5.33 -0.25 61.30
CA SER A 427 6.79 -0.23 61.40
C SER A 427 7.34 -1.17 60.32
N PRO A 428 8.61 -1.02 59.85
CA PRO A 428 9.65 -0.12 60.34
C PRO A 428 10.42 0.66 59.25
N GLY A 429 11.19 1.67 59.68
CA GLY A 429 12.58 1.76 59.23
C GLY A 429 13.04 3.01 58.46
N THR A 430 13.86 3.79 59.17
CA THR A 430 15.19 4.23 58.73
C THR A 430 15.34 5.65 58.17
N GLU A 431 15.87 6.51 59.05
CA GLU A 431 16.89 7.54 58.82
C GLU A 431 16.72 8.47 57.62
N SER A 432 16.26 9.68 57.91
CA SER A 432 16.47 10.86 57.09
C SER A 432 17.96 11.24 57.11
N THR A 433 18.68 10.83 56.07
CA THR A 433 19.92 11.52 55.65
C THR A 433 19.54 12.41 54.48
N ILE A 434 19.85 13.70 54.60
CA ILE A 434 19.76 14.70 53.52
C ILE A 434 20.68 14.25 52.37
N PRO A 435 20.21 14.31 51.10
CA PRO A 435 21.10 14.90 50.09
C PRO A 435 20.36 15.84 49.13
N GLN A 436 20.70 17.12 49.25
CA GLN A 436 21.16 17.99 48.17
C GLN A 436 20.80 17.58 46.73
N VAL A 437 19.78 18.26 46.22
CA VAL A 437 19.47 18.35 44.80
C VAL A 437 20.61 19.10 44.08
N SER A 438 21.41 18.38 43.30
CA SER A 438 22.32 18.95 42.29
C SER A 438 21.90 18.40 40.92
N HIS A 439 21.09 19.16 40.20
CA HIS A 439 20.52 18.75 38.90
C HIS A 439 21.38 19.06 37.68
N TYR A 440 22.69 19.31 37.83
CA TYR A 440 23.59 19.44 36.67
C TYR A 440 24.97 18.86 36.98
N LYS A 441 25.43 17.93 36.14
CA LYS A 441 26.85 17.58 36.00
C LYS A 441 27.40 18.32 34.79
N THR A 442 28.64 18.82 34.90
CA THR A 442 29.37 19.43 33.78
C THR A 442 29.40 18.47 32.60
N GLY A 443 28.64 18.81 31.54
CA GLY A 443 28.51 17.99 30.32
C GLY A 443 27.09 17.90 29.75
N ASP A 444 26.05 18.32 30.48
CA ASP A 444 24.65 18.09 30.09
C ASP A 444 23.97 19.26 29.33
N LEU A 445 24.74 19.92 28.46
CA LEU A 445 24.18 20.80 27.44
C LEU A 445 24.64 20.28 26.10
N GLY A 446 23.75 19.53 25.44
CA GLY A 446 23.97 18.99 24.11
C GLY A 446 24.40 20.07 23.15
N LEU A 447 25.68 20.04 22.77
CA LEU A 447 26.22 20.56 21.52
C LEU A 447 27.54 19.80 21.23
N VAL A 448 27.54 19.09 20.10
CA VAL A 448 28.66 18.44 19.40
C VAL A 448 29.05 17.01 19.88
N PRO A 449 28.85 15.98 19.02
CA PRO A 449 29.45 14.65 19.23
C PRO A 449 30.97 14.70 19.09
N ARG A 450 31.70 14.24 20.11
CA ARG A 450 33.12 13.88 19.96
C ARG A 450 33.26 12.37 19.82
N GLN A 451 33.89 11.98 18.71
CA GLN A 451 34.41 10.65 18.45
C GLN A 451 35.37 10.22 19.56
N THR A 452 35.10 9.07 20.18
CA THR A 452 36.14 8.28 20.85
C THR A 452 36.22 6.92 20.17
N LEU A 453 37.30 6.76 19.41
CA LEU A 453 37.79 5.49 18.89
C LEU A 453 38.06 4.55 20.07
N ASN A 454 37.39 3.40 20.10
CA ASN A 454 37.86 2.23 20.85
C ASN A 454 37.98 1.05 19.90
N TYR A 455 39.15 0.99 19.26
CA TYR A 455 39.72 -0.18 18.61
C TYR A 455 40.08 -1.22 19.68
N SER A 456 39.18 -2.14 20.03
CA SER A 456 39.57 -3.37 20.74
C SER A 456 38.47 -4.44 20.76
N LYS A 457 37.90 -4.81 19.60
CA LYS A 457 37.13 -6.07 19.51
C LYS A 457 37.00 -6.72 18.12
N ILE A 458 37.89 -6.41 17.17
CA ILE A 458 37.92 -7.03 15.84
C ILE A 458 39.29 -7.65 15.53
N LEU A 459 39.80 -8.51 16.43
CA LEU A 459 41.04 -9.25 16.16
C LEU A 459 41.04 -10.70 16.66
N SER A 460 39.87 -11.36 16.68
CA SER A 460 39.78 -12.80 16.97
C SER A 460 39.02 -13.63 15.94
N LYS A 461 38.70 -13.07 14.77
CA LYS A 461 38.09 -13.82 13.65
C LYS A 461 38.75 -13.52 12.31
N ILE A 462 40.07 -13.75 12.21
CA ILE A 462 40.71 -13.97 10.91
C ILE A 462 41.70 -15.11 11.08
N GLY A 463 41.24 -16.32 10.75
CA GLY A 463 42.11 -17.47 10.44
C GLY A 463 42.75 -17.30 9.05
N PRO A 464 43.77 -18.12 8.72
CA PRO A 464 44.86 -17.72 7.84
C PRO A 464 44.47 -17.82 6.36
N LEU A 465 44.60 -16.71 5.63
CA LEU A 465 44.61 -16.72 4.17
C LEU A 465 46.01 -17.04 3.65
N SER A 466 46.03 -18.02 2.75
CA SER A 466 47.20 -18.68 2.20
C SER A 466 48.09 -17.79 1.35
N LYS A 467 49.36 -18.16 1.38
CA LYS A 467 50.51 -17.69 0.61
C LYS A 467 50.26 -17.85 -0.90
N SER A 468 50.20 -16.74 -1.64
CA SER A 468 50.70 -16.71 -3.03
C SER A 468 50.78 -15.28 -3.57
N THR A 469 51.80 -14.51 -3.20
CA THR A 469 52.32 -13.44 -4.06
C THR A 469 53.76 -13.10 -3.64
N ARG A 470 54.72 -13.83 -4.22
CA ARG A 470 56.11 -13.35 -4.34
C ARG A 470 56.76 -14.13 -5.47
N PHE A 471 56.93 -13.50 -6.62
CA PHE A 471 58.24 -13.42 -7.29
C PHE A 471 58.20 -12.46 -8.50
N GLN A 472 59.10 -11.48 -8.40
CA GLN A 472 59.97 -10.91 -9.43
C GLN A 472 59.44 -9.93 -10.49
N LEU A 473 59.83 -8.67 -10.22
CA LEU A 473 60.19 -7.63 -11.18
C LEU A 473 61.38 -8.06 -12.05
N HIS A 474 61.33 -7.78 -13.36
CA HIS A 474 62.46 -7.23 -14.12
C HIS A 474 61.96 -6.32 -15.25
N ARG A 475 62.80 -5.33 -15.56
CA ARG A 475 62.58 -4.06 -16.26
C ARG A 475 63.46 -4.02 -17.52
N LYS A 476 63.07 -3.18 -18.50
CA LYS A 476 63.79 -2.70 -19.74
C LYS A 476 63.72 -3.63 -20.95
N ALA A 477 63.62 -3.18 -22.21
CA ALA A 477 63.44 -1.86 -22.83
C ALA A 477 63.16 -2.03 -24.35
N LEU A 478 62.88 -0.91 -25.02
CA LEU A 478 63.16 -0.58 -26.43
C LEU A 478 61.97 -0.55 -27.42
N SER A 479 61.49 0.67 -27.69
CA SER A 479 60.90 1.09 -28.98
C SER A 479 62.02 1.33 -30.00
N PRO A 480 61.80 1.24 -31.34
CA PRO A 480 61.24 2.41 -32.02
C PRO A 480 60.36 2.16 -33.27
N GLN A 481 59.44 3.12 -33.45
CA GLN A 481 58.86 3.74 -34.66
C GLN A 481 58.96 3.11 -36.07
N LYS A 482 57.79 3.18 -36.73
CA LYS A 482 57.46 3.62 -38.10
C LYS A 482 58.07 2.87 -39.30
N LYS A 483 57.19 2.36 -40.17
CA LYS A 483 56.99 2.87 -41.54
C LYS A 483 55.76 2.25 -42.19
N THR A 484 54.78 3.08 -42.51
CA THR A 484 53.74 2.83 -43.50
C THR A 484 54.33 3.07 -44.87
N SER A 485 54.29 2.07 -45.76
CA SER A 485 54.57 2.25 -47.18
C SER A 485 53.61 1.36 -47.97
N SER A 486 52.54 2.00 -48.45
CA SER A 486 51.67 1.53 -49.51
C SER A 486 52.41 1.61 -50.84
N LEU A 487 52.63 0.47 -51.48
CA LEU A 487 53.10 0.35 -52.86
C LEU A 487 51.95 -0.15 -53.73
N LYS A 488 51.67 0.64 -54.77
CA LYS A 488 50.67 0.45 -55.82
C LYS A 488 51.44 0.48 -57.13
N LEU A 489 51.38 -0.60 -57.92
CA LEU A 489 51.79 -0.76 -59.32
C LEU A 489 50.94 -1.95 -59.83
N SER A 490 49.91 -1.77 -60.67
CA SER A 490 49.94 -1.80 -62.16
C SER A 490 50.66 -3.04 -62.71
N GLY A 491 50.12 -3.87 -63.60
CA GLY A 491 48.91 -3.87 -64.43
C GLY A 491 49.08 -4.96 -65.51
N GLN A 492 47.99 -5.23 -66.26
CA GLN A 492 47.96 -5.84 -67.61
C GLN A 492 48.43 -7.30 -67.75
N ASP A 493 47.90 -8.20 -68.58
CA ASP A 493 46.85 -8.31 -69.61
C ASP A 493 46.48 -9.82 -69.65
N SER A 494 45.31 -10.33 -70.05
CA SER A 494 44.86 -10.55 -71.45
C SER A 494 43.66 -11.56 -71.39
N ILE A 495 42.48 -11.26 -71.98
CA ILE A 495 41.94 -11.76 -73.29
C ILE A 495 41.69 -13.29 -73.25
N SER A 496 40.54 -13.95 -73.51
CA SER A 496 39.19 -13.71 -74.08
C SER A 496 38.37 -15.03 -73.90
N PRO A 497 37.26 -15.33 -74.63
CA PRO A 497 35.95 -14.70 -74.59
C PRO A 497 34.81 -15.70 -74.28
N GLY A 498 33.72 -15.21 -73.69
CA GLY A 498 32.45 -15.90 -73.59
C GLY A 498 31.60 -15.70 -74.85
N LEU A 499 31.23 -16.80 -75.51
CA LEU A 499 30.17 -16.87 -76.50
C LEU A 499 29.03 -17.66 -75.88
N GLY A 500 27.86 -17.03 -75.73
CA GLY A 500 26.68 -17.70 -75.22
C GLY A 500 25.43 -16.87 -75.40
N LYS A 501 24.70 -17.16 -76.49
CA LYS A 501 23.24 -17.13 -76.73
C LYS A 501 22.96 -16.86 -78.23
N PRO A 502 21.77 -17.17 -78.79
CA PRO A 502 20.68 -18.04 -78.32
C PRO A 502 20.15 -19.01 -79.40
N LEU A 503 19.47 -20.08 -79.00
CA LEU A 503 18.20 -20.54 -79.57
C LEU A 503 17.52 -21.50 -78.59
#